data_AF-A0AAV8DJQ6-F1
#
_entry.id   AF-A0AAV8DJQ6-F1
#
_cell.length_a   1.000
_cell.length_b   1.000
_cell.length_c   1.000
_cell.angle_alpha   90.00
_cell.angle_beta   90.00
_cell.angle_gamma   90.00
#
_symmetry.space_group_name_H-M   'P 1'
#
loop_
_entity.id
_entity.type
_entity.pdbx_description
1 polymer ?
#
loop_
_entity_poly.entity_id
_entity_poly.type
_entity_poly.pdbx_seq_one_letter_code
_entity_poly.pdbx_strand_id
1 'polypeptide(L)'
;MTQKWFASAAAASRDPGIFSESDLKVLHRLLSSGSFIENKSRQQGIYESIHRDLRVMFGNWEFDPMNITNPFPQNEGSVHLWQGYHDRLVPVQLQRFLSEKLPWIRYHEVPDGGHMFMFADGFTDRIVKMLLIGEETSAM
;
A
#
# COMPACT_ATOMS: atom_id res chain seq x y z
N MET A 1 7.42 14.35 -19.02
CA MET A 1 7.75 13.58 -20.24
C MET A 1 7.01 14.20 -21.42
N THR A 2 7.69 14.50 -22.52
CA THR A 2 7.08 15.03 -23.76
C THR A 2 6.77 13.94 -24.80
N GLN A 3 7.19 12.70 -24.54
CA GLN A 3 6.98 11.54 -25.41
C GLN A 3 5.55 11.01 -25.24
N LYS A 4 4.78 10.91 -26.35
CA LYS A 4 3.35 10.53 -26.37
C LYS A 4 3.05 9.15 -26.95
N TRP A 5 4.07 8.37 -27.33
CA TRP A 5 3.86 7.10 -28.03
C TRP A 5 3.37 5.96 -27.13
N PHE A 6 3.58 6.07 -25.82
CA PHE A 6 3.11 5.11 -24.83
C PHE A 6 2.35 5.83 -23.71
N ALA A 7 1.31 5.18 -23.20
CA ALA A 7 0.61 5.67 -22.01
C ALA A 7 1.58 5.73 -20.83
N SER A 8 1.51 6.81 -20.06
CA SER A 8 2.25 6.91 -18.79
C SER A 8 1.66 5.91 -17.80
N ALA A 9 2.47 5.45 -16.84
CA ALA A 9 1.97 4.66 -15.73
C ALA A 9 0.87 5.44 -15.01
N ALA A 10 -0.30 4.81 -14.80
CA ALA A 10 -1.50 5.45 -14.25
C ALA A 10 -1.25 6.12 -12.89
N ALA A 11 -0.42 5.51 -12.05
CA ALA A 11 0.04 6.11 -10.79
C ALA A 11 0.90 7.36 -10.99
N ALA A 12 1.79 7.37 -11.99
CA ALA A 12 2.66 8.50 -12.28
C ALA A 12 1.88 9.69 -12.88
N SER A 13 0.87 9.41 -13.71
CA SER A 13 -0.02 10.40 -14.31
C SER A 13 -1.17 10.86 -13.39
N ARG A 14 -1.32 10.25 -12.20
CA ARG A 14 -2.44 10.50 -11.28
C ARG A 14 -3.80 10.26 -11.91
N ASP A 15 -3.91 9.20 -12.71
CA ASP A 15 -5.17 8.79 -13.30
C ASP A 15 -6.18 8.44 -12.18
N PRO A 16 -7.35 9.10 -12.11
CA PRO A 16 -8.36 8.78 -11.11
C PRO A 16 -8.88 7.34 -11.15
N GLY A 17 -8.76 6.65 -12.30
CA GLY A 17 -9.21 5.27 -12.49
C GLY A 17 -8.50 4.24 -11.60
N ILE A 18 -7.33 4.60 -11.05
CA ILE A 18 -6.57 3.74 -10.12
C ILE A 18 -7.17 3.70 -8.71
N PHE A 19 -8.15 4.55 -8.41
CA PHE A 19 -8.78 4.61 -7.11
C PHE A 19 -10.10 3.82 -7.12
N SER A 20 -10.32 3.01 -6.09
CA SER A 20 -11.61 2.40 -5.80
C SER A 20 -12.62 3.45 -5.30
N GLU A 21 -13.89 3.07 -5.17
CA GLU A 21 -14.90 3.97 -4.60
C GLU A 21 -14.59 4.37 -3.14
N SER A 22 -14.05 3.44 -2.34
CA SER A 22 -13.58 3.73 -0.98
C SER A 22 -12.41 4.72 -0.99
N ASP A 23 -11.47 4.57 -1.94
CA ASP A 23 -10.33 5.49 -2.05
C ASP A 23 -10.78 6.90 -2.41
N LEU A 24 -11.76 7.03 -3.31
CA LEU A 24 -12.30 8.33 -3.70
C LEU A 24 -12.97 9.05 -2.52
N LYS A 25 -13.70 8.32 -1.66
CA LYS A 25 -14.28 8.88 -0.42
C LYS A 25 -13.20 9.38 0.53
N VAL A 26 -12.15 8.59 0.74
CA VAL A 26 -11.00 8.94 1.58
C VAL A 26 -10.28 10.17 1.01
N LEU A 27 -10.00 10.18 -0.30
CA LEU A 27 -9.33 11.28 -0.99
C LEU A 27 -10.14 12.58 -0.88
N HIS A 28 -11.46 12.53 -1.11
CA HIS A 28 -12.35 13.68 -0.95
C HIS A 28 -12.26 14.28 0.45
N ARG A 29 -12.27 13.44 1.50
CA ARG A 29 -12.13 13.89 2.88
C ARG A 29 -10.77 14.54 3.13
N LEU A 30 -9.67 13.88 2.71
CA LEU A 30 -8.30 14.39 2.90
C LEU A 30 -8.07 15.74 2.21
N LEU A 31 -8.67 15.93 1.03
CA LEU A 31 -8.64 17.21 0.31
C LEU A 31 -9.44 18.28 1.06
N SER A 32 -10.61 17.92 1.60
CA SER A 32 -11.49 18.83 2.34
C SER A 32 -10.90 19.28 3.68
N SER A 33 -10.12 18.43 4.36
CA SER A 33 -9.45 18.75 5.62
C SER A 33 -8.15 19.55 5.45
N GLY A 34 -7.69 19.80 4.22
CA GLY A 34 -6.40 20.45 3.95
C GLY A 34 -5.18 19.61 4.34
N SER A 35 -5.38 18.38 4.84
CA SER A 35 -4.30 17.45 5.24
C SER A 35 -3.49 16.94 4.05
N PHE A 36 -3.95 17.17 2.82
CA PHE A 36 -3.32 16.65 1.61
C PHE A 36 -2.12 17.48 1.10
N ILE A 37 -1.76 18.59 1.75
CA ILE A 37 -1.00 19.64 1.05
C ILE A 37 0.37 19.90 1.68
N GLU A 38 1.31 19.03 1.33
CA GLU A 38 2.58 19.44 0.71
C GLU A 38 3.15 18.25 -0.06
N ASN A 39 3.38 18.41 -1.36
CA ASN A 39 4.01 17.37 -2.19
C ASN A 39 5.53 17.33 -1.93
N LYS A 40 5.91 17.00 -0.69
CA LYS A 40 7.31 16.95 -0.25
C LYS A 40 8.12 15.95 -1.08
N SER A 41 7.48 14.87 -1.54
CA SER A 41 8.12 13.83 -2.35
C SER A 41 8.59 14.32 -3.72
N ARG A 42 8.09 15.45 -4.24
CA ARG A 42 8.50 16.00 -5.56
C ARG A 42 9.35 17.27 -5.50
N GLN A 43 9.84 17.68 -4.33
CA GLN A 43 10.61 18.92 -4.15
C GLN A 43 11.91 18.97 -4.96
N GLN A 44 12.51 17.82 -5.26
CA GLN A 44 13.75 17.69 -6.04
C GLN A 44 13.51 17.64 -7.57
N GLY A 45 12.26 17.82 -8.02
CA GLY A 45 11.89 17.77 -9.42
C GLY A 45 11.57 16.35 -9.92
N ILE A 46 10.99 16.27 -11.13
CA ILE A 46 10.43 15.01 -11.67
C ILE A 46 11.48 13.91 -11.83
N TYR A 47 12.72 14.28 -12.17
CA TYR A 47 13.78 13.30 -12.43
C TYR A 47 14.23 12.59 -11.15
N GLU A 48 14.57 13.36 -10.11
CA GLU A 48 15.05 12.80 -8.83
C GLU A 48 13.94 12.17 -8.00
N SER A 49 12.68 12.53 -8.24
CA SER A 49 11.53 11.90 -7.60
C SER A 49 10.99 10.74 -8.45
N ILE A 50 10.17 11.03 -9.46
CA ILE A 50 9.40 9.99 -10.17
C ILE A 50 10.28 9.09 -11.03
N HIS A 51 11.23 9.62 -11.79
CA HIS A 51 12.04 8.75 -12.67
C HIS A 51 13.00 7.86 -11.87
N ARG A 52 13.54 8.38 -10.77
CA ARG A 52 14.38 7.59 -9.87
C ARG A 52 13.57 6.51 -9.16
N ASP A 53 12.39 6.83 -8.62
CA ASP A 53 11.51 5.85 -7.99
C ASP A 53 11.13 4.73 -8.97
N LEU A 54 10.77 5.07 -10.22
CA LEU A 54 10.44 4.07 -11.25
C LEU A 54 11.64 3.19 -11.61
N ARG A 55 12.86 3.74 -11.67
CA ARG A 55 14.08 2.95 -11.93
C ARG A 55 14.36 1.95 -10.82
N VAL A 56 14.14 2.33 -9.57
CA VAL A 56 14.32 1.42 -8.42
C VAL A 56 13.20 0.37 -8.42
N MET A 57 11.94 0.81 -8.55
CA MET A 57 10.77 -0.07 -8.51
C MET A 57 10.79 -1.16 -9.59
N PHE A 58 11.21 -0.81 -10.81
CA PHE A 58 11.30 -1.76 -11.95
C PHE A 58 12.72 -2.24 -12.25
N GLY A 59 13.68 -1.96 -11.35
CA GLY A 59 15.05 -2.43 -11.48
C GLY A 59 15.18 -3.92 -11.18
N ASN A 60 16.40 -4.43 -11.30
CA ASN A 60 16.72 -5.76 -10.77
C ASN A 60 17.00 -5.63 -9.27
N TRP A 61 16.31 -6.44 -8.48
CA TRP A 61 16.52 -6.52 -7.04
C TRP A 61 17.40 -7.73 -6.73
N GLU A 62 18.33 -7.57 -5.80
CA GLU A 62 19.23 -8.64 -5.35
C GLU A 62 18.54 -9.63 -4.39
N PHE A 63 17.27 -9.39 -4.07
CA PHE A 63 16.47 -10.27 -3.25
C PHE A 63 15.06 -10.46 -3.84
N ASP A 64 14.46 -11.58 -3.45
CA ASP A 64 13.08 -11.92 -3.78
C ASP A 64 12.27 -11.91 -2.47
N PRO A 65 11.22 -11.08 -2.35
CA PRO A 65 10.36 -11.05 -1.17
C PRO A 65 9.83 -12.43 -0.77
N MET A 66 9.63 -13.33 -1.72
CA MET A 66 9.12 -14.69 -1.49
C MET A 66 10.13 -15.63 -0.83
N ASN A 67 11.41 -15.23 -0.77
CA ASN A 67 12.51 -16.02 -0.20
C ASN A 67 13.01 -15.47 1.14
N ILE A 68 12.25 -14.57 1.78
CA ILE A 68 12.61 -14.00 3.09
C ILE A 68 12.36 -15.06 4.18
N THR A 69 13.34 -15.25 5.07
CA THR A 69 13.20 -16.13 6.23
C THR A 69 12.45 -15.42 7.35
N ASN A 70 11.76 -16.19 8.21
CA ASN A 70 11.05 -15.63 9.36
C ASN A 70 12.03 -14.85 10.24
N PRO A 71 11.86 -13.52 10.41
CA PRO A 71 12.74 -12.72 11.25
C PRO A 71 12.54 -12.96 12.76
N PHE A 72 11.45 -13.63 13.15
CA PHE A 72 11.09 -13.93 14.55
C PHE A 72 10.85 -15.42 14.79
N PRO A 73 11.88 -16.28 14.70
CA PRO A 73 11.72 -17.73 14.80
C PRO A 73 11.42 -18.22 16.23
N GLN A 74 11.63 -17.40 17.26
CA GLN A 74 11.33 -17.73 18.66
C GLN A 74 10.04 -17.05 19.17
N ASN A 75 9.17 -16.58 18.27
CA ASN A 75 7.92 -15.87 18.59
C ASN A 75 8.12 -14.59 19.43
N GLU A 76 9.29 -13.97 19.33
CA GLU A 76 9.63 -12.69 19.96
C GLU A 76 8.97 -11.48 19.26
N GLY A 77 8.37 -11.72 18.10
CA GLY A 77 7.67 -10.72 17.30
C GLY A 77 6.74 -11.36 16.27
N SER A 78 6.08 -10.51 15.47
CA SER A 78 5.22 -10.95 14.38
C SER A 78 5.27 -9.96 13.23
N VAL A 79 5.07 -10.48 12.01
CA VAL A 79 4.94 -9.66 10.80
C VAL A 79 3.50 -9.74 10.34
N HIS A 80 2.90 -8.58 10.09
CA HIS A 80 1.53 -8.46 9.63
C HIS A 80 1.48 -7.73 8.29
N LEU A 81 0.62 -8.19 7.39
CA LEU A 81 0.40 -7.60 6.08
C LEU A 81 -1.07 -7.30 5.87
N TRP A 82 -1.42 -6.02 5.72
CA TRP A 82 -2.78 -5.60 5.39
C TRP A 82 -2.90 -5.24 3.92
N GLN A 83 -4.00 -5.66 3.30
CA GLN A 83 -4.28 -5.37 1.89
C GLN A 83 -5.76 -5.05 1.69
N GLY A 84 -6.04 -3.93 1.00
CA GLY A 84 -7.38 -3.65 0.51
C GLY A 84 -7.78 -4.63 -0.58
N TYR A 85 -8.94 -5.28 -0.46
CA TYR A 85 -9.48 -6.18 -1.48
C TYR A 85 -9.79 -5.47 -2.80
N HIS A 86 -10.21 -4.21 -2.72
CA HIS A 86 -10.52 -3.34 -3.85
C HIS A 86 -9.34 -2.48 -4.30
N ASP A 87 -8.12 -2.75 -3.84
CA ASP A 87 -6.91 -2.08 -4.33
C ASP A 87 -6.72 -2.36 -5.83
N ARG A 88 -6.70 -1.28 -6.62
CA ARG A 88 -6.53 -1.33 -8.09
C ARG A 88 -5.09 -1.07 -8.53
N LEU A 89 -4.21 -0.71 -7.61
CA LEU A 89 -2.78 -0.49 -7.85
C LEU A 89 -1.97 -1.75 -7.58
N VAL A 90 -2.26 -2.43 -6.47
CA VAL A 90 -1.60 -3.66 -6.07
C VAL A 90 -2.63 -4.79 -6.02
N PRO A 91 -2.56 -5.78 -6.92
CA PRO A 91 -3.51 -6.89 -6.94
C PRO A 91 -3.46 -7.71 -5.65
N VAL A 92 -4.61 -7.94 -5.03
CA VAL A 92 -4.76 -8.69 -3.77
C VAL A 92 -4.15 -10.11 -3.85
N GLN A 93 -4.17 -10.71 -5.03
CA GLN A 93 -3.64 -12.05 -5.30
C GLN A 93 -2.15 -12.16 -4.96
N LEU A 94 -1.39 -11.08 -5.13
CA LEU A 94 0.03 -11.05 -4.79
C LEU A 94 0.24 -11.30 -3.30
N GLN A 95 -0.54 -10.63 -2.45
CA GLN A 95 -0.40 -10.74 -0.99
C GLN A 95 -0.93 -12.06 -0.46
N ARG A 96 -2.01 -12.58 -1.05
CA ARG A 96 -2.49 -13.95 -0.79
C ARG A 96 -1.38 -14.97 -1.08
N PHE A 97 -0.80 -14.92 -2.27
CA PHE A 97 0.29 -15.81 -2.65
C PHE A 97 1.51 -15.68 -1.74
N LEU A 98 1.89 -14.45 -1.37
CA LEU A 98 2.99 -14.20 -0.45
C LEU A 98 2.73 -14.81 0.93
N SER A 99 1.50 -14.68 1.45
CA SER A 99 1.12 -15.24 2.75
C SER A 99 1.09 -16.77 2.76
N GLU A 100 0.74 -17.40 1.64
CA GLU A 100 0.81 -18.86 1.48
C GLU A 100 2.26 -19.34 1.44
N LYS A 101 3.14 -18.60 0.75
CA LYS A 101 4.57 -18.90 0.68
C LYS A 101 5.32 -18.65 1.97
N LEU A 102 4.94 -17.62 2.71
CA LEU A 102 5.58 -17.16 3.94
C LEU A 102 4.57 -17.23 5.09
N PRO A 103 4.31 -18.44 5.64
CA PRO A 103 3.25 -18.65 6.63
C PRO A 103 3.48 -17.94 7.97
N TRP A 104 4.66 -17.35 8.18
CA TRP A 104 4.97 -16.50 9.32
C TRP A 104 4.41 -15.07 9.17
N ILE A 105 3.94 -14.68 7.98
CA ILE A 105 3.21 -13.43 7.76
C ILE A 105 1.75 -13.63 8.15
N ARG A 106 1.27 -12.80 9.08
CA ARG A 106 -0.16 -12.70 9.41
C ARG A 106 -0.84 -11.80 8.40
N TYR A 107 -1.56 -12.39 7.45
CA TYR A 107 -2.24 -11.65 6.40
C TYR A 107 -3.64 -11.20 6.83
N HIS A 108 -3.97 -9.94 6.53
CA HIS A 108 -5.23 -9.28 6.84
C HIS A 108 -5.78 -8.66 5.56
N GLU A 109 -6.80 -9.27 4.99
CA GLU A 109 -7.51 -8.67 3.87
C GLU A 109 -8.61 -7.74 4.39
N VAL A 110 -8.78 -6.57 3.76
CA VAL A 110 -9.78 -5.56 4.11
C VAL A 110 -10.84 -5.55 3.01
N PRO A 111 -12.02 -6.17 3.21
CA PRO A 111 -12.97 -6.40 2.12
C PRO A 111 -13.48 -5.12 1.46
N ASP A 112 -13.79 -4.10 2.26
CA ASP A 112 -14.23 -2.78 1.74
C ASP A 112 -13.06 -1.83 1.46
N GLY A 113 -11.81 -2.30 1.59
CA GLY A 113 -10.61 -1.49 1.51
C GLY A 113 -10.10 -1.35 0.08
N GLY A 114 -9.86 -0.11 -0.35
CA GLY A 114 -9.05 0.21 -1.54
C GLY A 114 -7.58 0.39 -1.22
N HIS A 115 -6.81 1.02 -2.10
CA HIS A 115 -5.38 1.29 -1.87
C HIS A 115 -5.12 2.25 -0.70
N MET A 116 -6.07 3.14 -0.41
CA MET A 116 -5.99 4.19 0.60
C MET A 116 -6.68 3.82 1.92
N PHE A 117 -7.01 2.54 2.15
CA PHE A 117 -7.76 2.10 3.34
C PHE A 117 -7.10 2.54 4.66
N MET A 118 -5.77 2.64 4.71
CA MET A 118 -5.01 3.12 5.88
C MET A 118 -5.37 4.53 6.32
N PHE A 119 -5.86 5.36 5.40
CA PHE A 119 -6.31 6.71 5.73
C PHE A 119 -7.78 6.76 6.12
N ALA A 120 -8.55 5.67 6.03
CA ALA A 120 -9.94 5.63 6.48
C ALA A 120 -10.03 5.87 8.01
N ASP A 121 -11.12 6.47 8.45
CA ASP A 121 -11.25 6.91 9.85
C ASP A 121 -11.19 5.72 10.80
N GLY A 122 -10.34 5.83 11.82
CA GLY A 122 -10.13 4.80 12.83
C GLY A 122 -9.39 3.55 12.36
N PHE A 123 -8.97 3.44 11.09
CA PHE A 123 -8.29 2.24 10.61
C PHE A 123 -6.91 2.05 11.26
N THR A 124 -6.11 3.12 11.31
CA THR A 124 -4.81 3.10 11.99
C THR A 124 -4.94 2.79 13.47
N ASP A 125 -5.92 3.38 14.16
CA ASP A 125 -6.18 3.11 15.58
C ASP A 125 -6.52 1.63 15.82
N ARG A 126 -7.30 1.02 14.93
CA ARG A 126 -7.62 -0.42 14.97
C ARG A 126 -6.37 -1.28 14.80
N ILE A 127 -5.50 -0.97 13.83
CA ILE A 127 -4.22 -1.69 13.66
C ILE A 127 -3.39 -1.58 14.93
N VAL A 128 -3.23 -0.37 15.48
CA VAL A 128 -2.42 -0.13 16.67
C VAL A 128 -2.98 -0.88 17.88
N LYS A 129 -4.31 -0.86 18.09
CA LYS A 129 -4.97 -1.64 19.15
C LYS A 129 -4.77 -3.15 18.97
N MET A 130 -4.94 -3.67 17.76
CA MET A 130 -4.69 -5.09 17.50
C MET A 130 -3.25 -5.48 17.83
N LEU A 131 -2.27 -4.66 17.40
CA LEU A 131 -0.85 -4.93 17.65
C LEU A 131 -0.43 -4.76 19.11
N LEU A 132 -1.04 -3.83 19.87
CA LEU A 132 -0.63 -3.53 21.25
C LEU A 132 -1.38 -4.33 22.31
N ILE A 133 -2.68 -4.56 22.12
CA ILE A 133 -3.56 -5.16 23.14
C ILE A 133 -4.34 -6.39 22.63
N GLY A 134 -4.13 -6.80 21.39
CA GLY A 134 -4.73 -8.03 20.85
C GLY A 134 -6.23 -7.93 20.55
N GLU A 135 -6.80 -6.72 20.45
CA GLU A 135 -8.18 -6.55 19.98
C GLU A 135 -8.27 -6.95 18.51
N GLU A 136 -8.90 -8.09 18.20
CA GLU A 136 -9.14 -8.49 16.81
C GLU A 136 -10.01 -7.44 16.11
N THR A 137 -9.60 -7.05 14.91
CA THR A 137 -10.48 -6.33 13.99
C THR A 137 -11.64 -7.27 13.67
N SER A 138 -12.79 -7.08 14.31
CA SER A 138 -13.99 -7.85 13.98
C SER A 138 -14.15 -7.88 12.46
N ALA A 139 -14.23 -9.09 11.92
CA ALA A 139 -14.35 -9.33 10.49
C ALA A 139 -15.42 -8.39 9.90
N MET A 140 -14.98 -7.52 8.99
CA MET A 140 -15.87 -6.79 8.07
C MET A 140 -16.04 -7.66 6.85
#